data_AF-A0A6P5EDA4-F1
#
_entry.id   AF-A0A6P5EDA4-F1
#
_cell.length_a   1.000
_cell.length_b   1.000
_cell.length_c   1.000
_cell.angle_alpha   90.00
_cell.angle_beta   90.00
_cell.angle_gamma   90.00
#
_symmetry.space_group_name_H-M   'P 1'
#
loop_
_entity.id
_entity.type
_entity.pdbx_description
1 polymer ?
#
loop_
_entity_poly.entity_id
_entity_poly.type
_entity_poly.pdbx_seq_one_letter_code
_entity_poly.pdbx_strand_id
1 'polypeptide(L)'
;MALSFTNQGIAGAPVTATVTLTLLLFATTVVGSIDCSTVTSLIAACSSFVSFGSPEPALGTPCCNGVVTLYNVAADSVDNRRSACGCLMGLITTYNPNATAIARLPGLCGVSLGFTIDPNVDCRIIP
;
A
#
# COMPACT_ATOMS: atom_id res chain seq x y z
N MET A 1 27.29 13.52 14.90
CA MET A 1 26.22 12.73 14.24
C MET A 1 24.99 13.61 14.19
N ALA A 2 24.81 14.34 13.10
CA ALA A 2 23.64 15.17 12.85
C ALA A 2 23.07 14.67 11.54
N LEU A 3 21.89 14.04 11.58
CA LEU A 3 21.12 13.78 10.37
C LEU A 3 20.11 14.91 10.26
N SER A 4 20.50 15.90 9.47
CA SER A 4 19.67 17.02 9.07
C SER A 4 18.56 16.52 8.17
N PHE A 5 17.32 16.82 8.56
CA PHE A 5 16.17 16.85 7.68
C PHE A 5 16.39 17.95 6.64
N THR A 6 16.49 17.59 5.35
CA THR A 6 16.36 18.55 4.25
C THR A 6 15.29 18.08 3.28
N ASN A 7 14.13 18.69 3.47
CA ASN A 7 13.38 19.47 2.48
C ASN A 7 13.23 18.94 1.05
N GLN A 8 11.97 18.92 0.63
CA GLN A 8 11.49 18.63 -0.71
C GLN A 8 11.99 19.63 -1.77
N GLY A 9 12.16 19.11 -2.99
CA GLY A 9 12.25 19.86 -4.23
C GLY A 9 13.65 19.88 -4.82
N ILE A 10 13.85 19.19 -5.94
CA ILE A 10 14.39 19.79 -7.18
C ILE A 10 14.36 18.80 -8.34
N ALA A 11 13.84 19.31 -9.45
CA ALA A 11 14.16 18.87 -10.79
C ALA A 11 15.66 19.03 -11.08
N GLY A 12 16.21 18.16 -11.92
CA GLY A 12 17.49 18.36 -12.59
C GLY A 12 18.59 17.40 -12.16
N ALA A 13 18.83 16.38 -12.98
CA ALA A 13 20.05 15.58 -12.96
C ALA A 13 21.29 16.46 -13.26
N PRO A 14 22.47 16.06 -12.75
CA PRO A 14 23.51 15.69 -13.71
C PRO A 14 23.96 14.24 -13.51
N VAL A 15 23.86 13.49 -14.61
CA VAL A 15 24.35 12.13 -14.83
C VAL A 15 25.86 12.06 -14.68
N THR A 16 26.36 11.33 -13.68
CA THR A 16 27.73 10.79 -13.66
C THR A 16 27.69 9.29 -13.39
N ALA A 17 28.40 8.57 -14.24
CA ALA A 17 28.25 7.15 -14.48
C ALA A 17 28.95 6.28 -13.42
N THR A 18 28.21 5.40 -12.75
CA THR A 18 28.70 4.12 -12.21
C THR A 18 27.57 3.09 -12.05
N VAL A 19 27.65 2.04 -12.88
CA VAL A 19 27.25 0.63 -12.69
C VAL A 19 25.93 0.31 -11.95
N THR A 20 24.89 0.13 -12.78
CA THR A 20 23.69 -0.74 -12.66
C THR A 20 23.45 -1.54 -11.37
N LEU A 21 22.45 -1.10 -10.59
CA LEU A 21 21.47 -1.96 -9.91
C LEU A 21 20.08 -1.30 -10.02
N THR A 22 19.47 -1.42 -11.19
CA THR A 22 18.08 -0.98 -11.43
C THR A 22 17.12 -2.10 -11.04
N LEU A 23 16.26 -1.86 -10.04
CA LEU A 23 14.88 -2.36 -9.80
C LEU A 23 14.63 -2.24 -8.26
N LEU A 24 13.64 -1.54 -7.69
CA LEU A 24 12.36 -1.07 -8.18
C LEU A 24 12.04 0.30 -7.56
N LEU A 25 11.95 1.35 -8.37
CA LEU A 25 11.27 2.58 -7.98
C LEU A 25 9.81 2.48 -8.43
N PHE A 26 8.98 1.81 -7.64
CA PHE A 26 7.55 2.13 -7.63
C PHE A 26 7.36 3.37 -6.76
N ALA A 27 7.93 4.50 -7.20
CA ALA A 27 7.53 5.79 -6.67
C ALA A 27 6.23 6.19 -7.38
N THR A 28 5.15 5.48 -7.10
CA THR A 28 3.81 6.05 -7.32
C THR A 28 3.68 7.18 -6.31
N THR A 29 4.02 8.39 -6.73
CA THR A 29 3.71 9.60 -5.97
C THR A 29 2.19 9.76 -5.98
N VAL A 30 1.51 9.02 -5.11
CA VAL A 30 0.11 9.27 -4.80
C VAL A 30 0.14 10.40 -3.79
N VAL A 31 -0.12 11.62 -4.27
CA VAL A 31 -0.24 12.79 -3.41
C VAL A 31 -1.50 12.59 -2.57
N GLY A 32 -1.31 12.01 -1.40
CA GLY A 32 -2.28 11.95 -0.31
C GLY A 32 -1.53 11.50 0.95
N SER A 33 -2.05 11.91 2.09
CA SER A 33 -1.37 11.87 3.40
C SER A 33 -0.90 10.50 3.90
N ILE A 34 -1.20 9.41 3.18
CA ILE A 34 -0.77 8.05 3.52
C ILE A 34 0.40 7.64 2.63
N ASP A 35 1.50 7.29 3.29
CA ASP A 35 2.70 6.77 2.65
C ASP A 35 2.53 5.29 2.26
N CYS A 36 2.81 4.94 1.00
CA CYS A 36 2.72 3.53 0.56
C CYS A 36 3.72 2.62 1.28
N SER A 37 4.80 3.20 1.82
CA SER A 37 5.74 2.50 2.70
C SER A 37 5.06 2.01 3.99
N THR A 38 4.20 2.84 4.59
CA THR A 38 3.37 2.46 5.74
C THR A 38 2.37 1.37 5.37
N VAL A 39 1.68 1.51 4.24
CA VAL A 39 0.73 0.49 3.74
C VAL A 39 1.41 -0.85 3.56
N THR A 40 2.57 -0.86 2.92
CA THR A 40 3.38 -2.07 2.69
C THR A 40 3.80 -2.71 4.02
N SER A 41 4.23 -1.91 4.99
CA SER A 41 4.60 -2.40 6.33
C SER A 41 3.44 -3.07 7.05
N LEU A 42 2.24 -2.47 6.97
CA LEU A 42 1.03 -3.03 7.58
C LEU A 42 0.61 -4.34 6.89
N ILE A 43 0.73 -4.41 5.56
CA ILE A 43 0.43 -5.61 4.77
C ILE A 43 1.54 -6.67 4.91
N ALA A 44 2.76 -6.32 5.28
CA ALA A 44 3.85 -7.28 5.49
C ALA A 44 3.52 -8.30 6.59
N ALA A 45 2.76 -7.89 7.61
CA ALA A 45 2.22 -8.81 8.62
C ALA A 45 1.21 -9.82 8.05
N CYS A 46 0.63 -9.54 6.89
CA CYS A 46 -0.26 -10.42 6.13
C CYS A 46 0.45 -11.20 5.02
N SER A 47 1.79 -11.11 4.92
CA SER A 47 2.57 -11.64 3.80
C SER A 47 2.30 -13.10 3.48
N SER A 48 2.12 -13.97 4.48
CA SER A 48 1.77 -15.39 4.24
C SER A 48 0.44 -15.53 3.49
N PHE A 49 -0.61 -14.86 3.95
CA PHE A 49 -1.91 -14.90 3.28
C PHE A 49 -1.85 -14.23 1.90
N VAL A 50 -1.16 -13.11 1.78
CA VAL A 50 -1.02 -12.39 0.51
C VAL A 50 -0.21 -13.21 -0.51
N SER A 51 0.77 -14.00 -0.06
CA SER A 51 1.65 -14.79 -0.94
C SER A 51 1.04 -16.13 -1.32
N PHE A 52 0.30 -16.77 -0.41
CA PHE A 52 -0.19 -18.15 -0.58
C PHE A 52 -1.73 -18.26 -0.62
N GLY A 53 -2.46 -17.17 -0.38
CA GLY A 53 -3.92 -17.17 -0.23
C GLY A 53 -4.42 -17.93 1.00
N SER A 54 -3.51 -18.40 1.87
CA SER A 54 -3.81 -19.21 3.05
C SER A 54 -2.64 -19.20 4.06
N PRO A 55 -2.89 -19.45 5.35
CA PRO A 55 -4.21 -19.48 6.01
C PRO A 55 -4.84 -18.08 6.07
N GLU A 56 -6.17 -18.02 6.13
CA GLU A 56 -6.88 -16.75 6.29
C GLU A 56 -6.50 -16.08 7.62
N PRO A 57 -6.24 -14.76 7.63
CA PRO A 57 -5.89 -14.05 8.84
C PRO A 57 -7.10 -14.01 9.79
N ALA A 58 -6.88 -14.43 11.03
CA ALA A 58 -7.88 -14.33 12.07
C ALA A 58 -7.94 -12.91 12.64
N LEU A 59 -9.11 -12.53 13.14
CA LEU A 59 -9.29 -11.29 13.90
C LEU A 59 -8.35 -11.26 15.12
N GLY A 60 -7.81 -10.09 15.44
CA GLY A 60 -6.86 -9.91 16.55
C GLY A 60 -5.41 -10.28 16.21
N THR A 61 -5.12 -10.84 15.03
CA THR A 61 -3.75 -11.04 14.55
C THR A 61 -3.08 -9.71 14.19
N PRO A 62 -1.73 -9.63 14.20
CA PRO A 62 -1.02 -8.43 13.76
C PRO A 62 -1.37 -8.04 12.32
N CYS A 63 -1.66 -9.01 11.44
CA CYS A 63 -2.18 -8.76 10.10
C CYS A 63 -3.48 -7.96 10.15
N CYS A 64 -4.52 -8.47 10.82
CA CYS A 64 -5.80 -7.78 10.85
C CYS A 64 -5.77 -6.46 11.63
N ASN A 65 -4.95 -6.35 12.67
CA ASN A 65 -4.76 -5.08 13.37
C ASN A 65 -4.13 -4.01 12.43
N GLY A 66 -3.13 -4.40 11.65
CA GLY A 66 -2.52 -3.51 10.66
C GLY A 66 -3.51 -3.10 9.57
N VAL A 67 -4.31 -4.03 9.08
CA VAL A 67 -5.37 -3.80 8.10
C VAL A 67 -6.44 -2.84 8.64
N VAL A 68 -6.92 -3.06 9.86
CA VAL A 68 -7.87 -2.15 10.55
C VAL A 68 -7.28 -0.75 10.69
N THR A 69 -6.02 -0.64 11.11
CA THR A 69 -5.34 0.64 11.27
C THR A 69 -5.24 1.38 9.94
N LEU A 70 -4.78 0.71 8.88
CA LEU A 70 -4.72 1.27 7.53
C LEU A 70 -6.07 1.83 7.10
N TYR A 71 -7.13 1.05 7.32
CA TYR A 71 -8.46 1.44 6.88
C TYR A 71 -9.09 2.55 7.71
N ASN A 72 -8.81 2.62 9.01
CA ASN A 72 -9.23 3.74 9.83
C ASN A 72 -8.59 5.05 9.35
N VAL A 73 -7.29 5.02 9.00
CA VAL A 73 -6.60 6.19 8.44
C VAL A 73 -7.09 6.50 7.03
N ALA A 74 -7.35 5.48 6.21
CA ALA A 74 -7.91 5.64 4.88
C ALA A 74 -9.30 6.28 4.90
N ALA A 75 -10.14 5.92 5.87
CA ALA A 75 -11.51 6.41 6.00
C ALA A 75 -11.61 7.90 6.36
N ASP A 76 -10.54 8.49 6.90
CA ASP A 76 -10.49 9.88 7.39
C ASP A 76 -10.74 10.93 6.28
N SER A 77 -10.27 10.67 5.05
CA SER A 77 -10.45 11.60 3.93
C SER A 77 -10.55 10.88 2.58
N VAL A 78 -11.16 11.56 1.60
CA VAL A 78 -11.23 11.07 0.21
C VAL A 78 -9.83 10.82 -0.34
N ASP A 79 -8.92 11.77 -0.15
CA ASP A 79 -7.53 11.66 -0.62
C ASP A 79 -6.80 10.48 0.03
N ASN A 80 -7.07 10.20 1.31
CA ASN A 80 -6.53 9.03 2.00
C ASN A 80 -7.06 7.72 1.42
N ARG A 81 -8.36 7.63 1.10
CA ARG A 81 -8.92 6.45 0.41
C ARG A 81 -8.27 6.22 -0.95
N ARG A 82 -8.09 7.28 -1.73
CA ARG A 82 -7.46 7.22 -3.05
C ARG A 82 -5.98 6.81 -2.95
N SER A 83 -5.25 7.36 -2.00
CA SER A 83 -3.86 6.97 -1.72
C SER A 83 -3.74 5.53 -1.28
N ALA A 84 -4.53 5.10 -0.30
CA ALA A 84 -4.54 3.71 0.16
C ALA A 84 -4.86 2.75 -1.00
N CYS A 85 -5.84 3.07 -1.85
CA CYS A 85 -6.15 2.31 -3.05
C CYS A 85 -4.95 2.20 -3.99
N GLY A 86 -4.28 3.31 -4.30
CA GLY A 86 -3.11 3.31 -5.18
C GLY A 86 -1.97 2.45 -4.65
N CYS A 87 -1.70 2.53 -3.35
CA CYS A 87 -0.69 1.70 -2.70
C CYS A 87 -1.05 0.20 -2.72
N LEU A 88 -2.31 -0.14 -2.43
CA LEU A 88 -2.80 -1.53 -2.47
C LEU A 88 -2.77 -2.10 -3.89
N MET A 89 -3.05 -1.27 -4.90
CA MET A 89 -2.92 -1.67 -6.31
C MET A 89 -1.46 -2.00 -6.68
N GLY A 90 -0.50 -1.21 -6.20
CA GLY A 90 0.93 -1.51 -6.35
C GLY A 90 1.30 -2.86 -5.72
N LEU A 91 0.77 -3.16 -4.54
CA LEU A 91 0.97 -4.46 -3.89
C LEU A 91 0.32 -5.59 -4.70
N ILE A 92 -0.90 -5.41 -5.20
CA ILE A 92 -1.58 -6.37 -6.08
C ILE A 92 -0.71 -6.75 -7.28
N THR A 93 -0.07 -5.77 -7.93
CA THR A 93 0.85 -6.03 -9.05
C THR A 93 2.11 -6.79 -8.61
N THR A 94 2.53 -6.63 -7.36
CA THR A 94 3.73 -7.25 -6.80
C THR A 94 3.50 -8.71 -6.38
N TYR A 95 2.33 -9.05 -5.83
CA TYR A 95 2.01 -10.37 -5.28
C TYR A 95 1.22 -11.28 -6.27
N ASN A 96 1.44 -11.09 -7.56
CA ASN A 96 0.61 -11.54 -8.68
C ASN A 96 0.79 -13.05 -9.03
N PRO A 97 0.34 -13.96 -8.16
CA PRO A 97 -0.87 -14.71 -8.51
C PRO A 97 -2.01 -14.59 -7.48
N ASN A 98 -1.78 -13.94 -6.35
CA ASN A 98 -2.73 -13.85 -5.22
C ASN A 98 -3.24 -12.42 -5.00
N ALA A 99 -3.36 -11.65 -6.08
CA ALA A 99 -4.02 -10.34 -6.10
C ALA A 99 -5.37 -10.33 -5.33
N THR A 100 -6.14 -11.40 -5.49
CA THR A 100 -7.43 -11.60 -4.82
C THR A 100 -7.31 -11.72 -3.30
N ALA A 101 -6.17 -12.15 -2.76
CA ALA A 101 -5.95 -12.23 -1.32
C ALA A 101 -5.93 -10.83 -0.69
N ILE A 102 -5.25 -9.85 -1.31
CA ILE A 102 -5.22 -8.47 -0.84
C ILE A 102 -6.63 -7.86 -0.86
N ALA A 103 -7.40 -8.11 -1.93
CA ALA A 103 -8.79 -7.68 -2.04
C ALA A 103 -9.72 -8.28 -0.97
N ARG A 104 -9.40 -9.47 -0.44
CA ARG A 104 -10.19 -10.16 0.60
C ARG A 104 -9.78 -9.80 2.03
N LEU A 105 -8.59 -9.25 2.25
CA LEU A 105 -8.13 -8.79 3.57
C LEU A 105 -9.13 -7.91 4.33
N PRO A 106 -9.74 -6.86 3.74
CA PRO A 106 -10.71 -6.04 4.46
C PRO A 106 -11.88 -6.87 5.00
N GLY A 107 -12.49 -7.70 4.15
CA GLY A 107 -13.62 -8.55 4.54
C GLY A 107 -13.26 -9.57 5.61
N LEU A 108 -12.09 -10.23 5.48
CA LEU A 108 -11.62 -11.21 6.46
C LEU A 108 -11.28 -10.58 7.82
N CYS A 109 -10.78 -9.34 7.80
CA CYS A 109 -10.46 -8.60 9.00
C CYS A 109 -11.64 -7.80 9.58
N GLY A 110 -12.85 -7.98 9.04
CA GLY A 110 -14.07 -7.34 9.54
C GLY A 110 -14.16 -5.83 9.25
N VAL A 111 -13.44 -5.36 8.24
CA VAL A 111 -13.39 -3.94 7.87
C VAL A 111 -14.11 -3.71 6.55
N SER A 112 -15.05 -2.78 6.53
CA SER A 112 -15.73 -2.35 5.30
C SER A 112 -15.19 -1.00 4.85
N LEU A 113 -14.67 -0.96 3.63
CA LEU A 113 -14.15 0.26 3.00
C LEU A 113 -15.23 1.19 2.44
N GLY A 114 -16.48 0.74 2.35
CA GLY A 114 -17.52 1.42 1.58
C GLY A 114 -17.29 1.40 0.05
N PHE A 115 -16.14 0.91 -0.41
CA PHE A 115 -15.80 0.59 -1.79
C PHE A 115 -15.07 -0.75 -1.85
N THR A 116 -15.19 -1.44 -2.99
CA THR A 116 -14.51 -2.71 -3.22
C THR A 116 -13.16 -2.45 -3.86
N ILE A 117 -12.09 -3.01 -3.29
CA ILE A 117 -10.79 -3.04 -3.96
C ILE A 117 -10.79 -4.21 -4.93
N ASP A 118 -10.87 -3.88 -6.21
CA ASP A 118 -10.72 -4.81 -7.32
C ASP A 118 -9.40 -4.51 -8.05
N PRO A 119 -8.67 -5.51 -8.57
CA PRO A 119 -7.49 -5.27 -9.40
C PRO A 119 -7.72 -4.35 -10.62
N ASN A 120 -8.97 -4.09 -11.02
CA ASN A 120 -9.34 -3.18 -12.10
C ASN A 120 -10.02 -1.90 -11.61
N VAL A 121 -10.09 -1.64 -10.30
CA VAL A 121 -10.73 -0.42 -9.78
C VAL A 121 -9.90 0.81 -10.14
N ASP A 122 -10.54 1.87 -10.65
CA ASP A 122 -9.86 3.15 -10.80
C ASP A 122 -9.89 3.88 -9.44
N CYS A 123 -8.73 4.00 -8.79
CA CYS A 123 -8.64 4.69 -7.50
C CYS A 123 -9.09 6.17 -7.57
N ARG A 124 -9.16 6.79 -8.75
CA ARG A 124 -9.58 8.19 -8.91
C ARG A 124 -11.08 8.39 -8.74
N ILE A 125 -11.89 7.37 -9.01
CA ILE A 125 -13.35 7.45 -8.89
C ILE A 125 -13.86 7.14 -7.48
N ILE A 126 -12.97 6.81 -6.54
CA ILE A 126 -13.34 6.59 -5.15
C ILE A 126 -13.83 7.93 -4.57
N PRO A 127 -15.08 7.95 -4.04
CA PRO A 127 -15.69 9.15 -3.46
C PRO A 127 -15.13 9.46 -2.07
#